data_AF-A0A242ZCS4-F1
#
_entry.id   AF-A0A242ZCS4-F1
#
_cell.length_a   1.000
_cell.length_b   1.000
_cell.length_c   1.000
_cell.angle_alpha   90.00
_cell.angle_beta   90.00
_cell.angle_gamma   90.00
#
_symmetry.space_group_name_H-M   'P 1'
#
loop_
_entity.id
_entity.type
_entity.pdbx_description
1 polymer ?
#
loop_
_entity_poly.entity_id
_entity_poly.type
_entity_poly.pdbx_seq_one_letter_code
_entity_poly.pdbx_strand_id
1 'polypeptide(L)'
;MKPVLKNILLSFIFSAAGMCWFLFMVVRGGGDWLLSWVGVFMAFLSLYTLIDLYCKYTYDKKTSKLFIKATVTTFSFAVLGITFGIVHELLQPWSLSLMVWYWSLVLLLFVTTIILLVFVVFVNRKNYNIPGTYRMLILLNLFLTLGPVLWPLLLTIIGNGMNASAGW
;
A
#
# COMPACT_ATOMS: atom_id res chain seq x y z
N MET A 1 7.63 -0.09 26.59
CA MET A 1 7.72 -0.91 25.35
C MET A 1 8.86 -0.38 24.50
N LYS A 2 9.73 -1.24 23.92
CA LYS A 2 10.81 -0.76 23.03
C LYS A 2 10.20 0.05 21.87
N PRO A 3 10.79 1.20 21.47
CA PRO A 3 10.22 2.10 20.46
C PRO A 3 9.98 1.40 19.11
N VAL A 4 10.86 0.48 18.72
CA VAL A 4 10.72 -0.34 17.51
C VAL A 4 9.43 -1.19 17.53
N LEU A 5 9.16 -1.89 18.63
CA LEU A 5 7.98 -2.74 18.76
C LEU A 5 6.68 -1.92 18.74
N LYS A 6 6.70 -0.70 19.29
CA LYS A 6 5.56 0.23 19.26
C LYS A 6 5.16 0.58 17.83
N ASN A 7 6.12 0.90 16.98
CA ASN A 7 5.83 1.24 15.59
C ASN A 7 5.32 0.03 14.80
N ILE A 8 5.89 -1.17 15.05
CA ILE A 8 5.42 -2.41 14.39
C ILE A 8 3.98 -2.73 14.81
N LEU A 9 3.65 -2.63 16.09
CA LEU A 9 2.29 -2.87 16.58
C LEU A 9 1.30 -1.81 16.06
N LEU A 10 1.70 -0.55 16.04
CA LEU A 10 0.88 0.53 15.46
C LEU A 10 0.59 0.24 13.98
N SER A 11 1.61 -0.14 13.23
CA SER A 11 1.48 -0.51 11.83
C SER A 11 0.57 -1.74 11.62
N PHE A 12 0.68 -2.73 12.50
CA PHE A 12 -0.19 -3.90 12.50
C PHE A 12 -1.65 -3.56 12.79
N ILE A 13 -1.92 -2.64 13.73
CA ILE A 13 -3.28 -2.16 14.01
C ILE A 13 -3.89 -1.53 12.75
N PHE A 14 -3.11 -0.71 12.03
CA PHE A 14 -3.58 -0.09 10.79
C PHE A 14 -3.87 -1.12 9.68
N SER A 15 -3.01 -2.11 9.46
CA SER A 15 -3.30 -3.13 8.44
C SER A 15 -4.44 -4.05 8.82
N ALA A 16 -4.56 -4.43 10.10
CA ALA A 16 -5.69 -5.21 10.60
C ALA A 16 -7.00 -4.43 10.44
N ALA A 17 -7.03 -3.14 10.78
CA ALA A 17 -8.18 -2.28 10.55
C ALA A 17 -8.55 -2.19 9.06
N GLY A 18 -7.56 -2.01 8.19
CA GLY A 18 -7.75 -2.01 6.73
C GLY A 18 -8.31 -3.34 6.21
N MET A 19 -7.79 -4.47 6.69
CA MET A 19 -8.26 -5.81 6.32
C MET A 19 -9.67 -6.08 6.82
N CYS A 20 -10.00 -5.70 8.06
CA CYS A 20 -11.36 -5.79 8.59
C CYS A 20 -12.33 -4.95 7.77
N TRP A 21 -11.94 -3.72 7.41
CA TRP A 21 -12.76 -2.86 6.55
C TRP A 21 -12.97 -3.47 5.16
N PHE A 22 -11.90 -3.99 4.56
CA PHE A 22 -11.97 -4.70 3.29
C PHE A 22 -12.96 -5.87 3.34
N LEU A 23 -12.84 -6.74 4.35
CA LEU A 23 -13.75 -7.88 4.53
C LEU A 23 -15.19 -7.43 4.74
N PHE A 24 -15.41 -6.37 5.52
CA PHE A 24 -16.74 -5.78 5.70
C PHE A 24 -17.34 -5.31 4.37
N MET A 25 -16.56 -4.60 3.54
CA MET A 25 -17.00 -4.13 2.23
C MET A 25 -17.30 -5.27 1.26
N VAL A 26 -16.50 -6.34 1.28
CA VAL A 26 -16.73 -7.54 0.45
C VAL A 26 -18.03 -8.25 0.87
N VAL A 27 -18.24 -8.46 2.18
CA VAL A 27 -19.45 -9.14 2.69
C VAL A 27 -20.71 -8.33 2.42
N ARG A 28 -20.63 -7.00 2.41
CA ARG A 28 -21.78 -6.13 2.15
C ARG A 28 -22.25 -6.17 0.68
N GLY A 29 -21.49 -6.75 -0.25
CA GLY A 29 -21.94 -7.10 -1.60
C GLY A 29 -22.31 -5.94 -2.55
N GLY A 30 -22.06 -4.70 -2.13
CA GLY A 30 -22.45 -3.49 -2.87
C GLY A 30 -21.74 -2.26 -2.29
N GLY A 31 -20.45 -2.43 -1.98
CA GLY A 31 -19.65 -1.40 -1.32
C GLY A 31 -19.47 -0.18 -2.21
N ASP A 32 -19.91 0.98 -1.71
CA ASP A 32 -19.61 2.29 -2.29
C ASP A 32 -18.12 2.38 -2.63
N TRP A 33 -17.82 2.70 -3.88
CA TRP A 33 -16.47 2.83 -4.40
C TRP A 33 -15.63 3.74 -3.51
N LEU A 34 -16.18 4.88 -3.06
CA LEU A 34 -15.47 5.84 -2.24
C LEU A 34 -15.16 5.27 -0.85
N LEU A 35 -16.11 4.55 -0.25
CA LEU A 35 -15.89 3.88 1.05
C LEU A 35 -14.84 2.77 0.96
N SER A 36 -14.62 2.17 -0.20
CA SER A 36 -13.59 1.12 -0.35
C SER A 36 -12.17 1.67 -0.16
N TRP A 37 -11.96 2.96 -0.45
CA TRP A 37 -10.67 3.64 -0.26
C TRP A 37 -10.30 3.90 1.20
N VAL A 38 -11.23 3.78 2.15
CA VAL A 38 -10.92 3.85 3.59
C VAL A 38 -9.97 2.70 3.99
N GLY A 39 -10.19 1.50 3.44
CA GLY A 39 -9.29 0.35 3.65
C GLY A 39 -7.90 0.60 3.07
N VAL A 40 -7.84 1.25 1.89
CA VAL A 40 -6.58 1.68 1.25
C VAL A 40 -5.85 2.68 2.14
N PHE A 41 -6.54 3.69 2.66
CA PHE A 41 -5.93 4.68 3.55
C PHE A 41 -5.29 4.03 4.79
N MET A 42 -5.99 3.09 5.43
CA MET A 42 -5.46 2.35 6.58
C MET A 42 -4.24 1.51 6.20
N ALA A 43 -4.27 0.83 5.04
CA ALA A 43 -3.12 0.09 4.54
C ALA A 43 -1.90 1.00 4.28
N PHE A 44 -2.11 2.20 3.74
CA PHE A 44 -1.03 3.16 3.50
C PHE A 44 -0.46 3.76 4.79
N LEU A 45 -1.27 3.99 5.83
CA LEU A 45 -0.78 4.37 7.16
C LEU A 45 0.09 3.25 7.77
N SER A 46 -0.31 1.99 7.59
CA SER A 46 0.53 0.85 7.97
C SER A 46 1.87 0.87 7.23
N LEU A 47 1.87 1.00 5.90
CA LEU A 47 3.11 1.03 5.12
C LEU A 47 4.01 2.22 5.50
N TYR A 48 3.43 3.40 5.68
CA TYR A 48 4.16 4.59 6.11
C TYR A 48 4.90 4.37 7.43
N THR A 49 4.22 3.79 8.44
CA THR A 49 4.83 3.51 9.74
C THR A 49 5.97 2.49 9.66
N LEU A 50 5.90 1.51 8.75
CA LEU A 50 7.02 0.59 8.49
C LEU A 50 8.17 1.28 7.76
N ILE A 51 7.88 2.09 6.74
CA ILE A 51 8.89 2.81 5.97
C ILE A 51 9.65 3.77 6.91
N ASP A 52 8.95 4.54 7.73
CA ASP A 52 9.56 5.43 8.74
C ASP A 52 10.44 4.65 9.73
N LEU A 53 10.00 3.48 10.18
CA LEU A 53 10.80 2.62 11.04
C LEU A 53 12.10 2.18 10.34
N TYR A 54 12.04 1.73 9.09
CA TYR A 54 13.22 1.34 8.34
C TYR A 54 14.14 2.53 8.07
N CYS A 55 13.59 3.70 7.75
CA CYS A 55 14.33 4.95 7.62
C CYS A 55 15.06 5.37 8.90
N LYS A 56 14.64 4.94 10.10
CA LYS A 56 15.32 5.28 11.36
C LYS A 56 16.40 4.28 11.74
N TYR A 57 16.16 2.99 11.52
CA TYR A 57 16.98 1.92 12.09
C TYR A 57 17.84 1.15 11.08
N THR A 58 17.88 1.59 9.82
CA THR A 58 18.61 0.89 8.74
C THR A 58 19.59 1.80 8.04
N TYR A 59 20.87 1.73 8.42
CA TYR A 59 21.92 2.55 7.79
C TYR A 59 23.25 1.85 7.50
N ASP A 60 23.50 0.66 8.03
CA ASP A 60 24.84 0.05 7.94
C ASP A 60 25.27 -0.36 6.52
N LYS A 61 24.33 -0.59 5.59
CA LYS A 61 24.65 -1.11 4.26
C LYS A 61 24.18 -0.18 3.15
N LYS A 62 25.07 0.08 2.19
CA LYS A 62 24.79 0.85 0.96
C LYS A 62 23.58 0.31 0.20
N THR A 63 23.44 -1.02 0.13
CA THR A 63 22.31 -1.70 -0.52
C THR A 63 20.99 -1.41 0.20
N SER A 64 20.94 -1.53 1.53
CA SER A 64 19.74 -1.21 2.32
C SER A 64 19.31 0.24 2.14
N LYS A 65 20.28 1.18 2.11
CA LYS A 65 20.00 2.61 1.87
C LYS A 65 19.38 2.86 0.50
N LEU A 66 19.85 2.16 -0.52
CA LEU A 66 19.29 2.25 -1.87
C LEU A 66 17.85 1.73 -1.92
N PHE A 67 17.60 0.54 -1.35
CA PHE A 67 16.25 -0.04 -1.32
C PHE A 67 15.26 0.82 -0.52
N ILE A 68 15.68 1.41 0.61
CA ILE A 68 14.82 2.31 1.39
C ILE A 68 14.48 3.56 0.59
N LYS A 69 15.46 4.19 -0.08
CA LYS A 69 15.18 5.35 -0.94
C LYS A 69 14.19 5.00 -2.05
N ALA A 70 14.41 3.89 -2.75
CA ALA A 70 13.49 3.42 -3.79
C ALA A 70 12.08 3.14 -3.22
N THR A 71 12.00 2.57 -2.01
CA THR A 71 10.73 2.31 -1.31
C THR A 71 10.00 3.62 -1.01
N VAL A 72 10.68 4.60 -0.43
CA VAL A 72 10.10 5.91 -0.11
C VAL A 72 9.59 6.59 -1.38
N THR A 73 10.41 6.62 -2.44
CA THR A 73 10.03 7.24 -3.71
C THR A 73 8.81 6.58 -4.33
N THR A 74 8.81 5.25 -4.47
CA THR A 74 7.68 4.52 -5.05
C THR A 74 6.41 4.66 -4.22
N PHE A 75 6.52 4.61 -2.89
CA PHE A 75 5.41 4.82 -1.98
C PHE A 75 4.80 6.22 -2.12
N SER A 76 5.64 7.26 -2.14
CA SER A 76 5.18 8.64 -2.31
C SER A 76 4.46 8.85 -3.64
N PHE A 77 4.98 8.30 -4.74
CA PHE A 77 4.30 8.35 -6.03
C PHE A 77 2.98 7.56 -6.02
N ALA A 78 2.90 6.42 -5.34
CA ALA A 78 1.66 5.67 -5.20
C ALA A 78 0.60 6.47 -4.42
N VAL A 79 0.96 7.11 -3.30
CA VAL A 79 0.06 7.97 -2.51
C VAL A 79 -0.46 9.13 -3.37
N LEU A 80 0.45 9.86 -4.01
CA LEU A 80 0.09 10.99 -4.87
C LEU A 80 -0.78 10.53 -6.05
N GLY A 81 -0.46 9.38 -6.63
CA GLY A 81 -1.22 8.79 -7.72
C GLY A 81 -2.64 8.41 -7.30
N ILE A 82 -2.82 7.79 -6.14
CA ILE A 82 -4.16 7.49 -5.64
C ILE A 82 -4.96 8.78 -5.40
N THR A 83 -4.37 9.77 -4.71
CA THR A 83 -5.04 11.04 -4.44
C THR A 83 -5.46 11.75 -5.73
N PHE A 84 -4.56 11.83 -6.71
CA PHE A 84 -4.83 12.47 -7.99
C PHE A 84 -5.89 11.70 -8.80
N GLY A 85 -5.81 10.37 -8.85
CA GLY A 85 -6.79 9.53 -9.52
C GLY A 85 -8.19 9.67 -8.94
N ILE A 86 -8.32 9.66 -7.60
CA ILE A 86 -9.62 9.84 -6.92
C ILE A 86 -10.21 11.21 -7.25
N VAL A 87 -9.41 12.28 -7.17
CA VAL A 87 -9.88 13.65 -7.47
C VAL A 87 -10.40 13.74 -8.90
N HIS A 88 -9.69 13.17 -9.86
CA HIS A 88 -10.13 13.19 -11.25
C HIS A 88 -11.38 12.37 -11.50
N GLU A 89 -11.52 11.20 -10.89
CA GLU A 89 -12.76 10.41 -11.00
C GLU A 89 -13.98 11.13 -10.40
N LEU A 90 -13.80 11.90 -9.33
CA LEU A 90 -14.90 12.63 -8.69
C LEU A 90 -15.31 13.91 -9.41
N LEU A 91 -14.36 14.64 -9.99
CA LEU A 91 -14.63 15.94 -10.61
C LEU A 91 -15.01 15.80 -12.08
N GLN A 92 -14.12 15.20 -12.87
CA GLN A 92 -14.34 14.91 -14.28
C GLN A 92 -13.25 13.94 -14.73
N PRO A 93 -13.59 12.67 -15.00
CA PRO A 93 -12.60 11.73 -15.48
C PRO A 93 -12.09 12.18 -16.84
N TRP A 94 -10.82 11.89 -17.11
CA TRP A 94 -10.30 11.93 -18.48
C TRP A 94 -10.97 10.82 -19.32
N SER A 95 -10.46 10.54 -20.51
CA SER A 95 -10.93 9.37 -21.25
C SER A 95 -10.75 8.12 -20.38
N LEU A 96 -11.80 7.28 -20.33
CA LEU A 96 -11.82 6.09 -19.49
C LEU A 96 -10.66 5.12 -19.81
N SER A 97 -10.27 5.05 -21.09
CA SER A 97 -9.07 4.31 -21.52
C SER A 97 -7.79 4.81 -20.85
N LEU A 98 -7.62 6.14 -20.74
CA LEU A 98 -6.47 6.73 -20.07
C LEU A 98 -6.52 6.46 -18.56
N MET A 99 -7.70 6.49 -17.95
CA MET A 99 -7.88 6.13 -16.53
C MET A 99 -7.52 4.67 -16.24
N VAL A 100 -7.85 3.72 -17.12
CA VAL A 100 -7.42 2.30 -16.98
C VAL A 100 -5.90 2.20 -16.91
N TRP A 101 -5.19 2.84 -17.84
CA TRP A 101 -3.72 2.84 -17.86
C TRP A 101 -3.13 3.54 -16.64
N TYR A 102 -3.76 4.64 -16.21
CA TYR A 102 -3.37 5.37 -15.02
C TYR A 102 -3.44 4.50 -13.76
N TRP A 103 -4.59 3.86 -13.52
CA TRP A 103 -4.78 2.99 -12.36
C TRP A 103 -3.87 1.75 -12.42
N SER A 104 -3.58 1.25 -13.62
CA SER A 104 -2.59 0.18 -13.84
C SER A 104 -1.17 0.62 -13.43
N LEU A 105 -0.79 1.86 -13.71
CA LEU A 105 0.47 2.44 -13.26
C LEU A 105 0.50 2.59 -11.73
N VAL A 106 -0.59 3.04 -11.11
CA VAL A 106 -0.71 3.13 -9.64
C VAL A 106 -0.58 1.73 -8.99
N LEU A 107 -1.22 0.72 -9.58
CA LEU A 107 -1.09 -0.67 -9.14
C LEU A 107 0.37 -1.16 -9.23
N LEU A 108 1.06 -0.86 -10.33
CA LEU A 108 2.47 -1.20 -10.51
C LEU A 108 3.35 -0.54 -9.43
N LEU A 109 3.11 0.74 -9.12
CA LEU A 109 3.82 1.47 -8.08
C LEU A 109 3.63 0.81 -6.72
N PHE A 110 2.39 0.48 -6.36
CA PHE A 110 2.08 -0.20 -5.10
C PHE A 110 2.78 -1.56 -4.98
N VAL A 111 2.67 -2.42 -6.00
CA VAL A 111 3.31 -3.74 -6.02
C VAL A 111 4.84 -3.59 -5.90
N THR A 112 5.42 -2.62 -6.60
CA THR A 112 6.86 -2.32 -6.50
C THR A 112 7.25 -1.90 -5.09
N THR A 113 6.47 -1.05 -4.42
CA THR A 113 6.70 -0.67 -3.02
C THR A 113 6.69 -1.87 -2.07
N ILE A 114 5.72 -2.78 -2.22
CA ILE A 114 5.66 -4.00 -1.40
C ILE A 114 6.88 -4.89 -1.64
N ILE A 115 7.25 -5.13 -2.90
CA ILE A 115 8.41 -5.94 -3.25
C ILE A 115 9.69 -5.33 -2.64
N LEU A 116 9.88 -4.02 -2.77
CA LEU A 116 11.03 -3.33 -2.18
C LEU A 116 11.06 -3.45 -0.65
N LEU A 117 9.93 -3.31 0.03
CA LEU A 117 9.83 -3.51 1.48
C LEU A 117 10.21 -4.92 1.89
N VAL A 118 9.76 -5.93 1.15
CA VAL A 118 10.15 -7.33 1.38
C VAL A 118 11.67 -7.50 1.22
N PHE A 119 12.28 -6.92 0.18
CA PHE A 119 13.75 -6.91 0.04
C PHE A 119 14.45 -6.21 1.20
N VAL A 120 13.95 -5.07 1.67
CA VAL A 120 14.49 -4.36 2.84
C VAL A 120 14.45 -5.25 4.09
N VAL A 121 13.37 -6.00 4.32
CA VAL A 121 13.27 -6.97 5.42
C VAL A 121 14.38 -8.03 5.33
N PHE A 122 14.63 -8.57 4.14
CA PHE A 122 15.60 -9.66 3.95
C PHE A 122 17.06 -9.21 3.94
N VAL A 123 17.38 -8.03 3.40
CA VAL A 123 18.75 -7.51 3.35
C VAL A 123 19.24 -7.12 4.76
N ASN A 124 18.32 -6.73 5.64
CA ASN A 124 18.61 -6.35 7.02
C ASN A 124 18.53 -7.52 8.02
N ARG A 125 18.76 -8.75 7.54
CA ARG A 125 18.66 -9.98 8.34
C ARG A 125 19.57 -10.07 9.57
N LYS A 126 20.63 -9.27 9.65
CA LYS A 126 21.56 -9.24 10.79
C LYS A 126 21.41 -8.01 11.69
N ASN A 127 20.39 -7.18 11.45
CA ASN A 127 20.18 -5.97 12.25
C ASN A 127 19.64 -6.34 13.65
N TYR A 128 20.42 -6.05 14.69
CA TYR A 128 20.08 -6.32 16.09
C TYR A 128 18.85 -5.53 16.57
N ASN A 129 18.55 -4.38 15.95
CA ASN A 129 17.38 -3.57 16.28
C ASN A 129 16.06 -4.22 15.86
N ILE A 130 16.09 -5.14 14.88
CA ILE A 130 14.91 -5.83 14.34
C ILE A 130 15.16 -7.35 14.38
N PRO A 131 14.93 -8.00 15.54
CA PRO A 131 15.04 -9.46 15.70
C PRO A 131 14.05 -10.23 14.82
N GLY A 132 14.26 -11.53 14.67
CA GLY A 132 13.51 -12.40 13.74
C GLY A 132 11.98 -12.33 13.90
N THR A 133 11.48 -12.36 15.14
CA THR A 133 10.03 -12.28 15.43
C THR A 133 9.40 -10.99 14.91
N TYR A 134 10.12 -9.87 15.00
CA TYR A 134 9.65 -8.58 14.49
C TYR A 134 9.55 -8.58 12.97
N ARG A 135 10.42 -9.32 12.28
CA ARG A 135 10.35 -9.46 10.82
C ARG A 135 9.15 -10.28 10.38
N MET A 136 8.82 -11.35 11.12
CA MET A 136 7.60 -12.13 10.84
C MET A 136 6.35 -11.26 10.98
N LEU A 137 6.29 -10.42 12.02
CA LEU A 137 5.20 -9.45 12.19
C LEU A 137 5.16 -8.43 11.05
N ILE A 138 6.31 -7.90 10.61
CA ILE A 138 6.39 -6.97 9.48
C ILE A 138 5.92 -7.65 8.17
N LEU A 139 6.33 -8.89 7.90
CA LEU A 139 5.91 -9.62 6.71
C LEU A 139 4.40 -9.93 6.73
N LEU A 140 3.86 -10.35 7.88
CA LEU A 140 2.43 -10.53 8.06
C LEU A 140 1.68 -9.22 7.81
N ASN A 141 2.19 -8.12 8.34
CA ASN A 141 1.61 -6.80 8.16
C ASN A 141 1.60 -6.38 6.68
N LEU A 142 2.69 -6.60 5.94
CA LEU A 142 2.72 -6.38 4.49
C LEU A 142 1.71 -7.26 3.74
N PHE A 143 1.51 -8.50 4.17
CA PHE A 143 0.50 -9.37 3.58
C PHE A 143 -0.93 -8.84 3.83
N LEU A 144 -1.21 -8.36 5.05
CA LEU A 144 -2.52 -7.82 5.41
C LEU A 144 -2.89 -6.54 4.65
N THR A 145 -1.92 -5.76 4.16
CA THR A 145 -2.19 -4.57 3.35
C THR A 145 -2.54 -4.89 1.89
N LEU A 146 -2.28 -6.12 1.41
CA LEU A 146 -2.52 -6.48 0.00
C LEU A 146 -4.01 -6.43 -0.36
N GLY A 147 -4.85 -7.15 0.37
CA GLY A 147 -6.30 -7.23 0.09
C GLY A 147 -6.97 -5.84 0.01
N PRO A 148 -6.84 -5.00 1.05
CA PRO A 148 -7.44 -3.67 1.10
C PRO A 148 -7.03 -2.73 -0.02
N VAL A 149 -5.85 -2.92 -0.63
CA VAL A 149 -5.34 -2.05 -1.69
C VAL A 149 -5.59 -2.62 -3.08
N LEU A 150 -5.30 -3.91 -3.27
CA LEU A 150 -5.46 -4.56 -4.57
C LEU A 150 -6.93 -4.57 -5.00
N TRP A 151 -7.85 -4.81 -4.07
CA TRP A 151 -9.26 -4.94 -4.43
C TRP A 151 -9.88 -3.64 -4.98
N PRO A 152 -9.81 -2.48 -4.28
CA PRO A 152 -10.32 -1.22 -4.84
C PRO A 152 -9.64 -0.82 -6.15
N LEU A 153 -8.33 -1.03 -6.27
CA LEU A 153 -7.60 -0.73 -7.51
C LEU A 153 -8.09 -1.58 -8.68
N LEU A 154 -8.21 -2.89 -8.49
CA LEU A 154 -8.70 -3.79 -9.55
C LEU A 154 -10.14 -3.47 -9.95
N LEU A 155 -11.02 -3.18 -8.98
CA LEU A 155 -12.39 -2.76 -9.28
C LEU A 155 -12.43 -1.47 -10.08
N THR A 156 -11.58 -0.49 -9.76
CA THR A 156 -11.51 0.79 -10.48
C THR A 156 -11.01 0.59 -11.91
N ILE A 157 -10.01 -0.27 -12.11
CA ILE A 157 -9.51 -0.65 -13.44
C ILE A 157 -10.61 -1.31 -14.27
N ILE A 158 -11.30 -2.30 -13.71
CA ILE A 158 -12.36 -3.04 -14.40
C ILE A 158 -13.55 -2.12 -14.71
N GLY A 159 -13.98 -1.31 -13.75
CA GLY A 159 -15.09 -0.35 -13.92
C GLY A 159 -14.83 0.64 -15.05
N ASN A 160 -13.64 1.24 -15.07
CA ASN A 160 -13.25 2.13 -16.16
C ASN A 160 -13.13 1.42 -17.51
N GLY A 161 -12.59 0.19 -17.54
CA GLY A 161 -12.46 -0.59 -18.76
C GLY A 161 -13.83 -0.98 -19.35
N MET A 162 -14.76 -1.40 -18.50
CA MET A 162 -16.12 -1.72 -18.91
C MET A 162 -16.82 -0.49 -19.49
N ASN A 163 -16.76 0.64 -18.79
CA ASN A 163 -17.37 1.89 -19.27
C ASN A 163 -16.74 2.37 -20.59
N ALA A 164 -15.40 2.26 -20.74
CA ALA A 164 -14.71 2.61 -21.98
C ALA A 164 -15.17 1.75 -23.16
N SER A 165 -15.36 0.44 -22.93
CA SER A 165 -15.81 -0.50 -23.96
C SER A 165 -17.27 -0.28 -24.38
N ALA A 166 -18.09 0.28 -23.48
CA ALA A 166 -19.49 0.60 -23.74
C ALA A 166 -19.69 1.93 -24.50
N GLY A 167 -18.61 2.68 -24.76
CA GLY A 167 -18.66 3.95 -25.50
C GLY A 167 -19.27 5.12 -24.72
N TRP A 168 -19.29 5.03 -23.39
CA TRP A 168 -19.70 6.11 -22.47
C TRP A 168 -18.53 7.03 -22.11
#